data_AF-A0A831XP35-F1
#
_entry.id   AF-A0A831XP35-F1
#
_cell.length_a   1.000
_cell.length_b   1.000
_cell.length_c   1.000
_cell.angle_alpha   90.00
_cell.angle_beta   90.00
_cell.angle_gamma   90.00
#
_symmetry.space_group_name_H-M   'P 1'
#
loop_
_entity.id
_entity.type
_entity.pdbx_description
1 polymer ?
#
loop_
_entity_poly.entity_id
_entity_poly.type
_entity_poly.pdbx_seq_one_letter_code
_entity_poly.pdbx_strand_id
1 'polypeptide(L)'
;MSISHTIEELSQRIEQAMPESLREGKQEFEKAVRQAVSNGFSRMDLVTREEFDVQTQVLARTRAKLEALEQRVSDLERRLDGRRSHPDSEQGDIAS
;
A
#
# COMPACT_ATOMS: atom_id res chain seq x y z
N MET A 1 8.20 12.62 -1.79
CA MET A 1 8.69 13.82 -1.07
C MET A 1 9.75 13.35 -0.09
N SER A 2 10.94 13.94 -0.14
CA SER A 2 12.13 13.44 0.57
C SER A 2 11.99 13.65 2.09
N ILE A 3 12.22 12.57 2.86
CA ILE A 3 12.19 12.53 4.33
C ILE A 3 13.14 13.58 4.94
N SER A 4 14.17 14.01 4.20
CA SER A 4 15.07 15.09 4.60
C SER A 4 14.32 16.41 4.87
N HIS A 5 13.28 16.73 4.09
CA HIS A 5 12.57 18.00 4.25
C HIS A 5 11.69 18.02 5.52
N THR A 6 11.10 16.88 5.87
CA THR A 6 10.30 16.75 7.09
C THR A 6 11.13 16.82 8.36
N ILE A 7 12.39 16.37 8.31
CA ILE A 7 13.35 16.49 9.42
C ILE A 7 13.79 17.96 9.57
N GLU A 8 14.04 18.66 8.47
CA GLU A 8 14.43 20.08 8.46
C GLU A 8 13.33 20.98 9.05
N GLU A 9 12.07 20.77 8.65
CA GLU A 9 10.92 21.50 9.20
C GLU A 9 10.71 21.21 10.70
N LEU A 10 10.98 19.98 11.13
CA LEU A 10 10.90 19.59 12.53
C LEU A 10 11.99 20.29 13.36
N SER A 11 13.24 20.32 12.86
CA SER A 11 14.33 21.08 13.47
C SER A 11 14.01 22.57 13.59
N GLN A 12 13.49 23.19 12.53
CA GLN A 12 13.11 24.60 12.56
C GLN A 12 11.98 24.89 13.56
N ARG A 13 10.97 24.03 13.65
CA ARG A 13 9.89 24.17 14.64
C ARG A 13 10.39 23.99 16.07
N ILE A 14 11.36 23.10 16.28
CA ILE A 14 12.01 22.89 17.59
C ILE A 14 12.81 24.13 18.00
N GLU A 15 13.57 24.72 17.07
CA GLU A 15 14.32 25.96 17.34
C GLU A 15 13.39 27.15 17.62
N GLN A 16 12.29 27.27 16.86
CA GLN A 16 11.30 28.34 17.05
C GLN A 16 10.48 28.19 18.35
N ALA A 17 10.29 26.97 18.83
CA ALA A 17 9.59 26.71 20.09
C ALA A 17 10.49 26.87 21.33
N MET A 18 11.79 27.16 21.16
CA MET A 18 12.75 27.30 22.26
C MET A 18 12.62 28.70 22.93
N PRO A 19 12.19 28.80 24.19
CA PRO A 19 12.23 30.03 24.97
C PRO A 19 13.68 30.40 25.30
N GLU A 20 14.01 31.70 25.35
CA GLU A 20 15.39 32.15 25.66
C GLU A 20 15.91 31.64 27.02
N SER A 21 15.01 31.40 27.97
CA SER A 21 15.29 30.85 29.31
C SER A 21 15.72 29.37 29.32
N LEU A 22 15.53 28.62 28.23
CA LEU A 22 15.93 27.19 28.15
C LEU A 22 17.32 26.98 27.52
N ARG A 23 18.01 28.04 27.07
CA ARG A 23 19.40 27.93 26.56
C ARG A 23 20.39 27.46 27.63
N GLU A 24 20.13 27.75 28.91
CA GLU A 24 20.98 27.37 30.04
C GLU A 24 20.69 25.94 30.55
N GLY A 25 19.47 25.42 30.31
CA GLY A 25 19.00 24.09 30.73
C GLY A 25 18.96 23.08 29.57
N LYS A 26 20.13 22.73 29.02
CA LYS A 26 20.24 21.78 27.88
C LYS A 26 19.50 20.45 28.10
N GLN A 27 19.50 19.92 29.32
CA GLN A 27 18.83 18.65 29.64
C GLN A 27 17.30 18.75 29.56
N GLU A 28 16.70 19.77 30.18
CA GLU A 28 15.26 20.04 30.10
C GLU A 28 14.81 20.26 28.64
N PHE A 29 15.63 20.94 27.85
CA PHE A 29 15.37 21.12 26.42
C PHE A 29 15.42 19.79 25.65
N GLU A 30 16.46 18.99 25.84
CA GLU A 30 16.57 17.66 25.19
C GLU A 30 15.36 16.78 25.53
N LYS A 31 14.90 16.83 26.78
CA LYS A 31 13.71 16.11 27.24
C LYS A 31 12.43 16.61 26.57
N ALA A 32 12.24 17.94 26.49
CA ALA A 32 11.09 18.55 25.82
C ALA A 32 11.05 18.21 24.33
N VAL A 33 12.20 18.24 23.64
CA VAL A 33 12.32 17.87 22.23
C VAL A 33 11.99 16.39 22.02
N ARG A 34 12.59 15.49 22.80
CA ARG A 34 12.29 14.05 22.72
C ARG A 34 10.81 13.76 22.93
N GLN A 35 10.17 14.47 23.86
CA GLN A 35 8.74 14.32 24.14
C GLN A 35 7.87 14.87 23.01
N ALA A 36 8.23 16.02 22.42
CA ALA A 36 7.53 16.58 21.27
C ALA A 36 7.65 15.69 20.02
N VAL A 37 8.84 15.15 19.74
CA VAL A 37 9.09 14.21 18.63
C VAL A 37 8.29 12.92 18.83
N SER A 38 8.33 12.34 20.03
CA SER A 38 7.56 11.15 20.38
C SER A 38 6.06 11.37 20.22
N ASN A 39 5.54 12.50 20.73
CA ASN A 39 4.13 12.87 20.57
C ASN A 39 3.74 13.15 19.11
N GLY A 40 4.66 13.72 18.32
CA GLY A 40 4.49 13.95 16.90
C GLY A 40 4.36 12.64 16.12
N PHE A 41 5.25 11.69 16.40
CA PHE A 41 5.18 10.35 15.80
C PHE A 41 3.92 9.58 16.23
N SER A 42 3.49 9.68 17.50
CA SER A 42 2.23 9.07 17.96
C SER A 42 0.97 9.68 17.33
N ARG A 43 1.03 10.91 16.80
CA ARG A 43 -0.08 11.56 16.08
C ARG A 43 -0.05 11.31 14.57
N MET A 44 1.06 10.84 14.04
CA MET A 44 1.14 10.38 12.67
C MET A 44 0.57 8.95 12.63
N ASP A 45 -0.21 8.62 11.61
CA ASP A 45 -0.77 7.28 11.40
C ASP A 45 0.37 6.35 10.91
N LEU A 46 1.38 6.16 11.78
CA LEU A 46 2.62 5.47 11.46
C LEU A 46 2.34 3.97 11.46
N VAL A 47 2.37 3.41 10.26
CA VAL A 47 2.41 1.97 10.08
C VAL A 47 3.84 1.51 10.36
N THR A 48 4.01 0.50 11.20
CA THR A 48 5.35 -0.06 11.43
C THR A 48 5.89 -0.66 10.13
N ARG A 49 7.21 -0.75 10.02
CA ARG A 49 7.84 -1.34 8.83
C ARG A 49 7.39 -2.79 8.61
N GLU A 50 7.21 -3.53 9.70
CA GLU A 50 6.74 -4.91 9.67
C GLU A 50 5.30 -5.02 9.14
N GLU A 51 4.39 -4.16 9.59
CA GLU A 51 3.01 -4.12 9.08
C GLU A 51 2.96 -3.72 7.59
N PHE A 52 3.81 -2.79 7.16
CA PHE A 52 3.95 -2.43 5.74
C PHE A 52 4.41 -3.62 4.89
N ASP A 53 5.41 -4.37 5.37
CA ASP A 53 5.94 -5.54 4.69
C ASP A 53 4.88 -6.65 4.59
N VAL A 54 4.08 -6.86 5.64
CA VAL A 54 2.94 -7.80 5.63
C VAL A 54 1.89 -7.38 4.60
N GLN A 55 1.47 -6.12 4.57
CA GLN A 55 0.49 -5.63 3.60
C GLN A 55 1.00 -5.78 2.16
N THR A 56 2.28 -5.55 1.93
CA THR A 56 2.93 -5.75 0.63
C THR A 56 2.85 -7.22 0.18
N GLN A 57 3.09 -8.17 1.09
CA GLN A 57 2.96 -9.60 0.80
C GLN A 57 1.52 -10.02 0.52
N VAL A 58 0.56 -9.50 1.29
CA VAL A 58 -0.87 -9.75 1.07
C VAL A 58 -1.28 -9.22 -0.32
N LEU A 59 -0.85 -8.01 -0.68
CA LEU A 59 -1.13 -7.43 -1.99
C LEU A 59 -0.53 -8.26 -3.13
N ALA A 60 0.72 -8.71 -2.98
CA ALA A 60 1.38 -9.59 -3.96
C ALA A 60 0.61 -10.89 -4.16
N ARG A 61 0.16 -11.53 -3.06
CA ARG A 61 -0.65 -12.75 -3.12
C ARG A 61 -2.00 -12.50 -3.80
N THR A 62 -2.64 -11.37 -3.54
CA THR A 62 -3.91 -11.01 -4.16
C THR A 62 -3.77 -10.80 -5.66
N ARG A 63 -2.70 -10.12 -6.12
CA ARG A 63 -2.39 -9.98 -7.56
C ARG A 63 -2.21 -11.33 -8.24
N ALA A 64 -1.41 -12.22 -7.66
CA ALA A 64 -1.22 -13.57 -8.21
C ALA A 64 -2.54 -14.37 -8.31
N LYS A 65 -3.41 -14.25 -7.30
CA LYS A 65 -4.74 -14.88 -7.35
C LYS A 65 -5.65 -14.26 -8.40
N LEU A 66 -5.59 -12.94 -8.58
CA LEU A 66 -6.37 -12.22 -9.59
C LEU A 66 -5.98 -12.68 -10.99
N GLU A 67 -4.68 -12.69 -11.31
CA GLU A 67 -4.17 -13.16 -12.61
C GLU A 67 -4.60 -14.60 -12.90
N ALA A 68 -4.52 -15.49 -11.90
CA ALA A 68 -4.98 -16.88 -12.05
C ALA A 68 -6.49 -16.98 -12.33
N LEU A 69 -7.30 -16.12 -11.71
CA LEU A 69 -8.74 -16.09 -11.96
C LEU A 69 -9.05 -15.52 -13.36
N GLU A 70 -8.36 -14.46 -13.78
CA GLU A 70 -8.49 -13.88 -15.12
C GLU A 70 -8.17 -14.92 -16.20
N GLN A 71 -7.11 -15.71 -16.01
CA GLN A 71 -6.78 -16.81 -16.93
C GLN A 71 -7.88 -17.87 -16.99
N ARG A 72 -8.43 -18.27 -15.83
CA ARG A 72 -9.51 -19.27 -15.77
C ARG A 72 -10.78 -18.75 -16.44
N VAL A 73 -11.12 -17.47 -16.28
CA VAL A 73 -12.26 -16.85 -16.96
C VAL A 73 -12.03 -16.84 -18.47
N SER A 74 -10.86 -16.41 -18.93
CA SER A 74 -10.51 -16.40 -20.35
C SER A 74 -10.58 -17.80 -21.00
N ASP A 75 -10.14 -18.84 -20.30
CA ASP A 75 -10.28 -20.23 -20.79
C ASP A 75 -11.75 -20.65 -20.90
N LEU A 76 -12.56 -20.34 -19.90
CA LEU A 76 -13.98 -20.64 -19.90
C LEU A 76 -14.74 -19.90 -21.01
N GLU A 77 -14.42 -18.62 -21.22
CA GLU A 77 -14.98 -17.81 -22.31
C GLU A 77 -14.65 -18.42 -23.67
N ARG A 78 -13.38 -18.79 -23.91
CA ARG A 78 -12.95 -19.47 -25.14
C ARG A 78 -13.69 -20.79 -25.38
N ARG A 79 -13.88 -21.60 -24.33
CA ARG A 79 -14.62 -22.86 -24.42
C ARG A 79 -16.12 -22.66 -24.68
N LEU A 80 -16.68 -21.53 -24.24
CA LEU A 80 -18.07 -21.20 -24.48
C LEU A 80 -18.27 -20.70 -25.91
N ASP A 81 -17.37 -19.86 -26.41
CA ASP A 81 -17.39 -19.41 -27.82
C ASP A 81 -17.16 -20.57 -28.78
N GLY A 82 -16.22 -21.47 -28.48
CA GLY A 82 -16.00 -22.69 -29.25
C GLY A 82 -17.24 -23.59 -29.36
N ARG A 83 -18.08 -23.64 -28.31
CA ARG A 83 -19.38 -24.33 -28.33
C ARG A 83 -20.45 -23.59 -29.14
N ARG A 84 -20.45 -22.26 -29.16
CA ARG A 84 -21.41 -21.49 -29.97
C ARG A 84 -21.07 -21.54 -31.47
N SER A 85 -19.80 -21.72 -31.82
CA SER A 85 -19.36 -21.85 -33.23
C SER A 85 -19.54 -23.25 -33.83
N HIS A 86 -20.08 -24.23 -33.09
CA HIS A 86 -20.43 -25.55 -33.60
C HIS A 86 -21.94 -25.83 -33.38
N PRO A 87 -22.84 -25.19 -34.15
CA PRO A 87 -24.22 -25.62 -34.21
C PRO A 87 -24.30 -26.83 -35.15
N ASP A 88 -24.74 -27.97 -34.63
CA ASP A 88 -25.41 -29.07 -35.33
C ASP A 88 -25.27 -29.08 -36.86
N SER A 89 -24.13 -29.56 -37.37
CA SER A 89 -24.03 -30.04 -38.75
C SER A 89 -24.33 -31.55 -38.80
N GLU A 90 -25.45 -31.95 -38.21
CA GLU A 90 -26.05 -33.31 -38.34
C GLU A 90 -27.56 -33.21 -38.67
N GLN A 91 -27.94 -32.22 -39.48
CA GLN A 91 -29.27 -32.17 -40.10
C GLN A 91 -29.12 -32.08 -41.61
N GLY A 92 -28.79 -33.21 -42.23
CA GLY A 92 -28.63 -33.25 -43.68
C GLY A 92 -28.03 -34.51 -44.26
N ASP A 93 -28.20 -35.68 -43.62
CA ASP A 93 -28.04 -36.93 -44.35
C ASP A 93 -29.44 -37.52 -44.63
N ILE A 94 -29.88 -37.27 -45.86
CA ILE A 94 -30.67 -38.17 -46.72
C ILE A 94 -31.97 -38.72 -46.11
N ALA A 95 -33.05 -37.96 -46.21
CA ALA A 95 -34.07 -38.29 -47.20
C ALA A 95 -33.47 -38.81 -48.53
N SER A 96 -33.43 -40.13 -48.70
CA SER A 96 -33.57 -40.87 -49.95
C SER A 96 -33.84 -42.33 -49.66
#